data_AF-A0A1I4CH25-F1
#
_entry.id   AF-A0A1I4CH25-F1
#
_cell.length_a   1.000
_cell.length_b   1.000
_cell.length_c   1.000
_cell.angle_alpha   90.00
_cell.angle_beta   90.00
_cell.angle_gamma   90.00
#
_symmetry.space_group_name_H-M   'P 1'
#
loop_
_entity.id
_entity.type
_entity.pdbx_description
1 polymer ?
#
loop_
_entity_poly.entity_id
_entity_poly.type
_entity_poly.pdbx_seq_one_letter_code
_entity_poly.pdbx_strand_id
1 'polypeptide(L)'
;MLVTLAGTLIAILPVLVAYALWRLMRMVWRLLRQPRMRFGVLVARAGRVRLRRPPAGLSGEGPDAAVLVEEVARLRAELRVARAELAVLEAARPGTGVRWPWRRPVDDRFHQAKLAFARAFHPDRLPEGAADSAIRAAVFKEFWDVLRRIERA
;
A
#
# COMPACT_ATOMS: atom_id res chain seq x y z
N MET A 1 -33.98 25.22 48.47
CA MET A 1 -33.89 25.90 47.15
C MET A 1 -32.44 26.11 46.71
N LEU A 2 -31.57 26.74 47.52
CA LEU A 2 -30.14 26.91 47.19
C LEU A 2 -29.37 25.58 47.02
N VAL A 3 -29.62 24.59 47.88
CA VAL A 3 -28.92 23.28 47.84
C VAL A 3 -29.27 22.47 46.59
N THR A 4 -30.53 22.52 46.13
CA THR A 4 -30.98 21.83 44.92
C THR A 4 -30.42 22.45 43.64
N LEU A 5 -30.24 23.78 43.63
CA LEU A 5 -29.57 24.49 42.54
C LEU A 5 -28.06 24.15 42.48
N ALA A 6 -27.39 24.03 43.63
CA ALA A 6 -25.97 23.64 43.65
C ALA A 6 -25.75 22.21 43.12
N GLY A 7 -26.61 21.26 43.51
CA GLY A 7 -26.50 19.87 43.04
C GLY A 7 -26.70 19.71 41.53
N THR A 8 -27.67 20.42 40.95
CA THR A 8 -27.93 20.38 39.50
C THR A 8 -26.79 21.01 38.70
N LEU A 9 -26.19 22.10 39.21
CA LEU A 9 -25.04 22.74 38.58
C LEU A 9 -23.84 21.79 38.49
N ILE A 10 -23.56 21.05 39.56
CA ILE A 10 -22.46 20.07 39.61
C ILE A 10 -22.71 18.91 38.64
N ALA A 11 -23.95 18.43 38.53
CA ALA A 11 -24.30 17.33 37.63
C ALA A 11 -24.16 17.70 36.14
N ILE A 12 -24.40 18.96 35.77
CA ILE A 12 -24.34 19.43 34.37
C ILE A 12 -22.90 19.76 33.95
N LEU A 13 -22.04 20.15 34.90
CA LEU A 13 -20.64 20.51 34.65
C LEU A 13 -19.86 19.49 33.81
N PRO A 14 -19.82 18.17 34.13
CA PRO A 14 -19.05 17.21 33.35
C PRO A 14 -19.56 17.05 31.91
N VAL A 15 -20.86 17.19 31.69
CA VAL A 15 -21.47 17.12 30.35
C VAL A 15 -21.02 18.30 29.50
N LEU A 16 -20.99 19.51 30.07
CA LEU A 16 -20.49 20.71 29.40
C LEU A 16 -18.99 20.60 29.06
N VAL A 17 -18.19 20.06 29.99
CA VAL A 17 -16.75 19.83 29.78
C VAL A 17 -16.52 18.82 28.66
N ALA A 18 -17.22 17.68 28.68
CA ALA A 18 -17.11 16.66 27.64
C ALA A 18 -17.51 17.22 26.27
N TYR A 19 -18.59 18.01 26.22
CA TYR A 19 -19.05 18.66 24.99
C TYR A 19 -18.02 19.67 24.45
N ALA A 20 -17.43 20.50 25.32
CA ALA A 20 -16.39 21.45 24.96
C ALA A 20 -15.16 20.75 24.37
N LEU A 21 -14.70 19.66 25.01
CA LEU A 21 -13.57 18.86 24.54
C LEU A 21 -13.84 18.22 23.17
N TRP A 22 -15.02 17.61 22.99
CA TRP A 22 -15.41 17.03 21.70
C TRP A 22 -15.45 18.08 20.59
N ARG A 23 -16.01 19.26 20.88
CA ARG A 23 -16.06 20.38 19.93
C ARG A 23 -14.67 20.87 19.54
N LEU A 24 -13.76 20.96 20.52
CA LEU A 24 -12.38 21.41 20.31
C LEU A 24 -11.58 20.38 19.50
N MET A 25 -11.68 19.09 19.83
CA MET A 25 -11.11 18.01 19.00
C MET A 25 -11.64 18.06 17.57
N ARG A 26 -12.95 18.30 17.37
CA ARG A 26 -13.53 18.38 16.03
C ARG A 26 -13.06 19.61 15.24
N MET A 27 -12.73 20.72 15.91
CA MET A 27 -12.10 21.88 15.25
C MET A 27 -10.64 21.57 14.89
N VAL A 28 -9.86 21.02 15.82
CA VAL A 28 -8.47 20.62 15.58
C VAL A 28 -8.39 19.60 14.46
N TRP A 29 -9.29 18.62 14.44
CA TRP A 29 -9.41 17.66 13.34
C TRP A 29 -9.68 18.39 12.01
N ARG A 30 -10.60 19.36 11.98
CA ARG A 30 -10.90 20.13 10.77
C ARG A 30 -9.69 20.96 10.30
N LEU A 31 -8.94 21.58 11.22
CA LEU A 31 -7.71 22.30 10.92
C LEU A 31 -6.60 21.38 10.39
N LEU A 32 -6.42 20.20 10.99
CA LEU A 32 -5.46 19.19 10.53
C LEU A 32 -5.90 18.53 9.21
N ARG A 33 -7.21 18.44 8.96
CA ARG A 33 -7.78 17.96 7.70
C ARG A 33 -7.79 19.00 6.60
N GLN A 34 -7.60 20.29 6.90
CA GLN A 34 -7.35 21.25 5.83
C GLN A 34 -5.95 20.96 5.30
N PRO A 35 -5.86 20.35 4.10
CA PRO A 35 -4.59 19.98 3.54
C PRO A 35 -3.81 21.27 3.38
N ARG A 36 -2.55 21.27 3.86
CA ARG A 36 -1.55 22.27 3.48
C ARG A 36 -1.33 22.20 1.96
N MET A 37 -2.28 22.70 1.19
CA MET A 37 -2.24 22.94 -0.25
C MET A 37 -1.20 24.01 -0.62
N ARG A 38 -0.41 24.52 0.33
CA ARG A 38 0.58 25.58 0.09
C ARG A 38 2.03 25.13 0.02
N PHE A 39 2.35 23.87 0.35
CA PHE A 39 3.74 23.38 0.18
C PHE A 39 4.00 22.69 -1.17
N GLY A 40 2.97 22.44 -1.97
CA GLY A 40 3.11 21.79 -3.29
C GLY A 40 3.69 22.67 -4.40
N VAL A 41 3.77 23.99 -4.22
CA VAL A 41 4.20 24.90 -5.31
C VAL A 41 5.71 25.09 -5.37
N LEU A 42 6.46 24.75 -4.32
CA LEU A 42 7.92 24.90 -4.31
C LEU A 42 8.68 23.67 -4.82
N VAL A 43 8.07 22.48 -4.84
CA VAL A 43 8.76 21.25 -5.29
C VAL A 43 8.61 20.99 -6.80
N ALA A 44 7.60 21.58 -7.45
CA ALA A 44 7.38 21.42 -8.90
C ALA A 44 8.42 22.11 -9.79
N ARG A 45 9.34 22.92 -9.24
CA ARG A 45 10.38 23.63 -10.03
C ARG A 45 11.74 22.92 -10.07
N ALA A 46 11.96 21.88 -9.27
CA ALA A 46 13.23 21.15 -9.21
C ALA A 46 13.30 19.92 -10.15
N GLY A 47 12.20 19.55 -10.81
CA GLY A 47 12.07 18.29 -11.56
C GLY A 47 12.37 18.32 -13.06
N ARG A 48 13.10 19.31 -13.60
CA ARG A 48 13.61 19.27 -14.99
C ARG A 48 15.00 18.66 -15.04
N VAL A 49 15.14 17.43 -14.59
CA VAL A 49 16.34 16.63 -14.86
C VAL A 49 16.20 16.09 -16.29
N ARG A 50 16.86 16.76 -17.24
CA ARG A 50 16.99 16.30 -18.62
C ARG A 50 17.66 14.92 -18.60
N LEU A 51 16.91 13.88 -18.98
CA LEU A 51 17.47 12.57 -19.27
C LEU A 51 18.44 12.72 -20.45
N ARG A 52 19.72 12.69 -20.12
CA ARG A 52 20.85 12.73 -21.05
C ARG A 52 20.81 11.44 -21.87
N ARG A 53 20.57 11.59 -23.16
CA ARG A 53 20.63 10.55 -24.20
C ARG A 53 21.94 9.74 -24.03
N PRO A 54 21.90 8.41 -23.90
CA PRO A 54 23.12 7.61 -23.83
C PRO A 54 23.88 7.68 -25.17
N PRO A 55 25.22 7.70 -25.17
CA PRO A 55 26.02 7.74 -26.38
C PRO A 55 25.90 6.42 -27.15
N ALA A 56 25.64 6.52 -28.45
CA ALA A 56 25.50 5.41 -29.40
C ALA A 56 26.88 4.83 -29.81
N GLY A 57 27.72 4.47 -28.84
CA GLY A 57 29.15 4.23 -29.08
C GLY A 57 29.73 2.92 -28.55
N LEU A 58 28.91 1.96 -28.11
CA LEU A 58 29.42 0.65 -27.67
C LEU A 58 28.77 -0.48 -28.47
N SER A 59 28.95 -0.44 -29.80
CA SER A 59 28.89 -1.61 -30.68
C SER A 59 30.16 -2.46 -30.48
N GLY A 60 30.43 -2.83 -29.24
CA GLY A 60 31.31 -3.95 -28.91
C GLY A 60 30.48 -5.22 -28.92
N GLU A 61 29.95 -5.59 -30.09
CA GLU A 61 29.34 -6.89 -30.34
C GLU A 61 30.47 -7.93 -30.33
N GLY A 62 30.84 -8.34 -29.13
CA GLY A 62 31.69 -9.50 -28.94
C GLY A 62 30.97 -10.79 -29.34
N PRO A 63 31.72 -11.88 -29.61
CA PRO A 63 31.16 -13.20 -29.95
C PRO A 63 30.10 -13.69 -28.94
N ASP A 64 30.14 -13.20 -27.71
CA ASP A 64 29.19 -13.52 -26.64
C ASP A 64 27.76 -13.00 -26.90
N ALA A 65 27.60 -11.91 -27.66
CA ALA A 65 26.27 -11.39 -28.00
C ALA A 65 25.50 -12.34 -28.93
N ALA A 66 26.20 -12.97 -29.88
CA ALA A 66 25.61 -13.97 -30.77
C ALA A 66 25.17 -15.22 -30.00
N VAL A 67 25.99 -15.68 -29.04
CA VAL A 67 25.66 -16.82 -28.16
C VAL A 67 24.42 -16.54 -27.32
N LEU A 68 24.31 -15.34 -26.73
CA LEU A 68 23.13 -14.96 -25.95
C LEU A 68 21.86 -14.84 -26.81
N VAL A 69 21.98 -14.37 -28.05
CA VAL A 69 20.84 -14.31 -28.98
C VAL A 69 20.36 -15.72 -29.35
N GLU A 70 21.29 -16.65 -29.58
CA GLU A 70 20.98 -18.06 -29.87
C GLU A 70 20.33 -18.75 -28.67
N GLU A 71 20.84 -18.51 -27.45
CA GLU A 71 20.27 -19.06 -26.22
C GLU A 71 18.86 -18.52 -25.94
N VAL A 72 18.63 -17.21 -26.17
CA VAL A 72 17.28 -16.62 -26.05
C VAL A 72 16.34 -17.19 -27.12
N ALA A 73 16.81 -17.43 -28.34
CA ALA A 73 16.01 -18.04 -29.39
C ALA A 73 15.61 -19.48 -29.02
N ARG A 74 16.55 -20.26 -28.47
CA ARG A 74 16.31 -21.61 -27.95
C ARG A 74 15.31 -21.62 -26.81
N LEU A 75 15.51 -20.80 -25.77
CA LEU A 75 14.60 -20.72 -24.63
C LEU A 75 13.18 -20.30 -25.05
N ARG A 76 13.05 -19.40 -26.03
CA ARG A 76 11.74 -19.03 -26.59
C ARG A 76 11.09 -20.15 -27.38
N ALA A 77 11.86 -21.06 -27.99
CA ALA A 77 11.32 -22.24 -28.66
C ALA A 77 10.82 -23.26 -27.64
N GLU A 78 11.62 -23.56 -26.61
CA GLU A 78 11.26 -24.46 -25.51
C GLU A 78 9.99 -23.97 -24.78
N LEU A 79 9.89 -22.66 -24.52
CA LEU A 79 8.73 -22.06 -23.87
C LEU A 79 7.46 -22.15 -24.75
N ARG A 80 7.60 -22.06 -26.07
CA ARG A 80 6.48 -22.26 -27.00
C ARG A 80 5.98 -23.69 -26.98
N VAL A 81 6.88 -24.68 -26.94
CA VAL A 81 6.52 -26.09 -26.86
C VAL A 81 5.82 -26.39 -25.53
N ALA A 82 6.39 -25.96 -24.40
CA ALA A 82 5.78 -26.18 -23.08
C ALA A 82 4.38 -25.54 -22.96
N ARG A 83 4.17 -24.37 -23.57
CA ARG A 83 2.84 -23.74 -23.62
C ARG A 83 1.85 -24.51 -24.49
N ALA A 84 2.30 -25.06 -25.62
CA ALA A 84 1.45 -25.86 -26.49
C ALA A 84 1.04 -27.17 -25.79
N GLU A 85 1.97 -27.82 -25.09
CA GLU A 85 1.68 -29.03 -24.30
C GLU A 85 0.68 -28.73 -23.18
N LEU A 86 0.84 -27.62 -22.46
CA LEU A 86 -0.14 -27.19 -21.45
C LEU A 86 -1.52 -26.94 -22.07
N ALA A 87 -1.59 -26.29 -23.23
CA ALA A 87 -2.86 -26.04 -23.91
C ALA A 87 -3.55 -27.34 -24.34
N VAL A 88 -2.80 -28.34 -24.81
CA VAL A 88 -3.32 -29.67 -25.16
C VAL A 88 -3.84 -30.39 -23.91
N LEU A 89 -3.10 -30.34 -22.80
CA LEU A 89 -3.53 -30.93 -21.53
C LEU A 89 -4.77 -30.24 -20.95
N GLU A 90 -4.88 -28.91 -21.10
CA GLU A 90 -6.06 -28.15 -20.70
C GLU A 90 -7.27 -28.46 -21.57
N ALA A 91 -7.08 -28.62 -22.89
CA ALA A 91 -8.15 -28.98 -23.82
C ALA A 91 -8.61 -30.44 -23.68
N ALA A 92 -7.69 -31.35 -23.33
CA ALA A 92 -8.00 -32.76 -23.09
C ALA A 92 -8.63 -33.01 -21.71
N ARG A 93 -8.65 -32.00 -20.83
CA ARG A 93 -9.37 -32.10 -19.56
C ARG A 93 -10.87 -32.06 -19.87
N PRO A 94 -11.62 -33.16 -19.65
CA PRO A 94 -13.06 -33.12 -19.81
C PRO A 94 -13.61 -32.03 -18.89
N GLY A 95 -14.57 -31.25 -19.41
CA GLY A 95 -15.25 -30.12 -18.76
C GLY A 95 -15.92 -30.52 -17.45
N THR A 96 -15.10 -30.89 -16.49
CA THR A 96 -15.42 -30.99 -15.09
C THR A 96 -15.64 -29.55 -14.70
N GLY A 97 -16.91 -29.17 -14.53
CA GLY A 97 -17.35 -27.91 -13.94
C GLY A 97 -16.88 -27.70 -12.50
N VAL A 98 -15.72 -28.24 -12.15
CA VAL A 98 -14.94 -27.91 -10.98
C VAL A 98 -14.33 -26.55 -11.27
N ARG A 99 -15.11 -25.53 -10.96
CA ARG A 99 -14.63 -24.17 -10.71
C ARG A 99 -13.50 -24.28 -9.67
N TRP A 100 -12.24 -24.29 -10.12
CA TRP A 100 -11.09 -24.38 -9.24
C TRP A 100 -11.17 -23.24 -8.20
N PRO A 101 -11.24 -23.53 -6.89
CA PRO A 101 -11.41 -22.49 -5.86
C PRO A 101 -10.21 -21.53 -5.77
N TRP A 102 -9.12 -21.82 -6.48
CA TRP A 102 -7.86 -21.09 -6.43
C TRP A 102 -7.68 -20.06 -7.54
N ARG A 103 -8.63 -19.93 -8.49
CA ARG A 103 -8.71 -18.71 -9.31
C ARG A 103 -9.36 -17.62 -8.46
N ARG A 104 -8.70 -17.31 -7.34
CA ARG A 104 -8.96 -16.13 -6.53
C ARG A 104 -8.86 -14.93 -7.47
N PRO A 105 -9.84 -14.01 -7.46
CA PRO A 105 -9.75 -12.77 -8.21
C PRO A 105 -8.40 -12.12 -7.91
N VAL A 106 -7.81 -11.44 -8.89
CA VAL A 106 -6.54 -10.69 -8.71
C VAL A 106 -6.61 -9.77 -7.47
N ASP A 107 -7.82 -9.38 -7.08
CA ASP A 107 -8.17 -8.61 -5.87
C ASP A 107 -7.73 -9.26 -4.55
N ASP A 108 -7.60 -10.59 -4.48
CA ASP A 108 -7.22 -11.28 -3.23
C ASP A 108 -5.72 -11.19 -2.93
N ARG A 109 -4.86 -10.99 -3.93
CA ARG A 109 -3.39 -10.91 -3.69
C ARG A 109 -3.05 -9.64 -2.92
N PHE A 110 -3.67 -8.52 -3.28
CA PHE A 110 -3.51 -7.26 -2.58
C PHE A 110 -4.06 -7.36 -1.15
N HIS A 111 -5.23 -7.97 -0.98
CA HIS A 111 -5.84 -8.16 0.33
C HIS A 111 -4.99 -9.06 1.24
N GLN A 112 -4.43 -10.14 0.69
CA GLN A 112 -3.50 -11.02 1.40
C GLN A 112 -2.20 -10.30 1.78
N ALA A 113 -1.62 -9.50 0.88
CA ALA A 113 -0.43 -8.71 1.17
C ALA A 113 -0.69 -7.68 2.28
N LYS A 114 -1.83 -6.99 2.23
CA LYS A 114 -2.27 -6.04 3.27
C LYS A 114 -2.44 -6.72 4.63
N LEU A 115 -3.05 -7.91 4.67
CA LEU A 115 -3.19 -8.73 5.88
C LEU A 115 -1.84 -9.21 6.41
N ALA A 116 -0.94 -9.66 5.54
CA ALA A 116 0.40 -10.09 5.93
C ALA A 116 1.21 -8.93 6.53
N PHE A 117 1.15 -7.75 5.90
CA PHE A 117 1.76 -6.53 6.41
C PHE A 117 1.19 -6.12 7.77
N ALA A 118 -0.14 -6.09 7.91
CA ALA A 118 -0.80 -5.80 9.18
C ALA A 118 -0.30 -6.74 10.29
N ARG A 119 -0.22 -8.04 10.00
CA ARG A 119 0.27 -9.02 10.98
C ARG A 119 1.73 -8.81 11.36
N ALA A 120 2.60 -8.45 10.43
CA ALA A 120 4.03 -8.31 10.70
C ALA A 120 4.38 -6.99 11.41
N PHE A 121 3.64 -5.91 11.14
CA PHE A 121 4.01 -4.56 11.55
C PHE A 121 2.99 -3.87 12.46
N HIS A 122 1.94 -4.56 12.94
CA HIS A 122 0.98 -3.95 13.86
C HIS A 122 1.67 -3.42 15.13
N PRO A 123 1.39 -2.17 15.56
CA PRO A 123 1.99 -1.60 16.76
C PRO A 123 1.67 -2.43 18.02
N ASP A 124 0.46 -2.98 18.13
CA ASP A 124 0.03 -3.81 19.27
C ASP A 124 0.78 -5.15 19.41
N ARG A 125 1.61 -5.53 18.43
CA ARG A 125 2.44 -6.75 18.51
C ARG A 125 3.85 -6.49 19.04
N LEU A 126 4.19 -5.23 19.32
CA LEU A 126 5.48 -4.86 19.88
C LEU A 126 5.42 -4.97 21.41
N PRO A 127 6.50 -5.46 22.06
CA PRO A 127 6.60 -5.39 23.51
C PRO A 127 6.53 -3.93 23.98
N GLU A 128 5.78 -3.68 25.07
CA GLU A 128 5.75 -2.36 25.69
C GLU A 128 7.17 -1.93 26.08
N GLY A 129 7.57 -0.72 25.68
CA GLY A 129 8.90 -0.18 25.97
C GLY A 129 10.01 -0.53 24.96
N ALA A 130 9.70 -1.22 23.86
CA ALA A 130 10.67 -1.36 22.77
C ALA A 130 11.09 0.04 22.26
N ALA A 131 12.40 0.32 22.24
CA ALA A 131 12.95 1.61 21.84
C ALA A 131 12.44 2.08 20.46
N ASP A 132 12.18 1.12 19.57
CA ASP A 132 11.72 1.38 18.20
C ASP A 132 10.20 1.42 18.06
N SER A 133 9.42 1.32 19.15
CA SER A 133 7.96 1.24 19.09
C SER A 133 7.33 2.45 18.40
N ALA A 134 7.77 3.65 18.75
CA ALA A 134 7.29 4.90 18.15
C ALA A 134 7.64 5.01 16.66
N ILE A 135 8.85 4.58 16.28
CA ILE A 135 9.33 4.59 14.89
C ILE A 135 8.53 3.60 14.06
N ARG A 136 8.34 2.37 14.55
CA ARG A 136 7.54 1.34 13.87
C ARG A 136 6.07 1.73 13.74
N ALA A 137 5.49 2.36 14.77
CA ALA A 137 4.13 2.89 14.69
C ALA A 137 4.00 3.99 13.62
N ALA A 138 4.99 4.88 13.51
CA ALA A 138 5.02 5.90 12.46
C ALA A 138 5.13 5.29 11.05
N VAL A 139 6.08 4.36 10.85
CA VAL A 139 6.27 3.66 9.56
C VAL A 139 5.03 2.85 9.19
N PHE A 140 4.44 2.12 10.14
CA PHE A 140 3.21 1.37 9.93
C PHE A 140 2.09 2.28 9.42
N LYS A 141 1.91 3.45 10.06
CA LYS A 141 0.88 4.43 9.68
C LYS A 141 1.10 4.95 8.26
N GLU A 142 2.32 5.33 7.90
CA GLU A 142 2.65 5.83 6.56
C GLU A 142 2.35 4.78 5.47
N PHE A 143 2.81 3.54 5.65
CA PHE A 143 2.57 2.46 4.70
C PHE A 143 1.10 2.05 4.64
N TRP A 144 0.41 2.01 5.77
CA TRP A 144 -1.01 1.68 5.81
C TRP A 144 -1.86 2.69 5.04
N ASP A 145 -1.49 3.97 5.08
CA ASP A 145 -2.16 5.01 4.31
C ASP A 145 -1.96 4.85 2.80
N VAL A 146 -0.78 4.40 2.36
CA VAL A 146 -0.52 4.07 0.96
C VAL A 146 -1.37 2.87 0.53
N LEU A 147 -1.40 1.80 1.33
CA LEU A 147 -2.24 0.62 1.05
C LEU A 147 -3.72 0.98 0.93
N ARG A 148 -4.25 1.81 1.85
CA ARG A 148 -5.64 2.30 1.78
C ARG A 148 -5.92 3.18 0.56
N ARG A 149 -4.90 3.82 -0.02
CA ARG A 149 -5.05 4.63 -1.23
C ARG A 149 -5.17 3.75 -2.46
N ILE A 150 -4.31 2.73 -2.58
CA ILE A 150 -4.34 1.76 -3.68
C ILE A 150 -5.68 1.01 -3.69
N GLU A 151 -6.22 0.66 -2.53
CA GLU A 151 -7.52 -0.02 -2.40
C GLU A 151 -8.72 0.83 -2.86
N ARG A 152 -8.59 2.16 -2.88
CA ARG A 152 -9.67 3.09 -3.27
C ARG A 152 -9.52 3.63 -4.69
N ALA A 153 -8.40 3.36 -5.34
CA ALA A 153 -8.10 3.79 -6.71
C ALA A 153 -8.68 2.78 -7.70
#